data_AF-A0AAD3R1B2-F1
#
_entry.id   AF-A0AAD3R1B2-F1
#
_cell.length_a   1.000
_cell.length_b   1.000
_cell.length_c   1.000
_cell.angle_alpha   90.00
_cell.angle_beta   90.00
_cell.angle_gamma   90.00
#
_symmetry.space_group_name_H-M   'P 1'
#
loop_
_entity.id
_entity.type
_entity.pdbx_description
1 polymer ?
#
loop_
_entity_poly.entity_id
_entity_poly.type
_entity_poly.pdbx_seq_one_letter_code
_entity_poly.pdbx_strand_id
1 'polypeptide(L)'
;MALEDICSFKDTPVYHKSSSASSFEALPNSAPFDRRLSFPFSPADHSVTVRRPFPLSHGTTTLGFAFQGGVIAAADTRASAGGLVACPAVHKVTPIHSHLVVTSSGSGADCMLWERILTREIRLYQLRHRQRLSIRGTAKLLSFMLHPFKGTEVCVALTLCGWDKEVGGTGCAKRSQDSSSLTGDSSSAAVSRQDVTAAACSASPNSGPKVIYVCSDGARLQGDVISVGSGSPYAYGVLDRGLRWNLSKEEAISLAREAVFRATHRDAYSGNSVDLFHITAQGWKQRQREDLKEEYYRDMERKATIVEERKRPFAFGCEPGKSGLDLEGAPGDGLSFSVKNPVCAGDEDGVERKIEFLHGTTTLAFKFQHGVIVAVDSRATAGSYIASQTVKKVIEINPYLLGTMAGGAADCSFWERLLARQCRIYELRNKERISVAAASKLLANMVYQYKGMGLSMGTMVCGWDKRGPGLYYVDSEGNRVCGDLFAVGSGSMYAYGVMDSGLRHDLTVEEACELGRRAIYQATYRDAYSGGQVNLYHVHSEGWTRVSQEDVLVLHHQYKDQA
;
A
#
# COMPACT_ATOMS: atom_id res chain seq x y z
N MET A 1 -30.50 -10.35 30.24
CA MET A 1 -29.81 -9.55 29.19
C MET A 1 -28.57 -10.28 28.64
N ALA A 2 -28.69 -11.56 28.25
CA ALA A 2 -27.55 -12.40 27.86
C ALA A 2 -27.81 -13.22 26.57
N LEU A 3 -28.76 -12.77 25.74
CA LEU A 3 -29.23 -13.50 24.56
C LEU A 3 -29.37 -12.63 23.30
N GLU A 4 -29.04 -11.33 23.34
CA GLU A 4 -29.20 -10.43 22.18
C GLU A 4 -27.96 -10.34 21.28
N ASP A 5 -26.81 -10.92 21.68
CA ASP A 5 -25.57 -10.88 20.89
C ASP A 5 -25.39 -12.10 19.95
N ILE A 6 -26.42 -12.94 19.81
CA ILE A 6 -26.39 -14.12 18.95
C ILE A 6 -27.42 -13.91 17.84
N CYS A 7 -26.92 -13.64 16.62
CA CYS A 7 -27.64 -13.51 15.35
C CYS A 7 -28.12 -12.10 14.96
N SER A 8 -27.18 -11.26 14.51
CA SER A 8 -27.44 -10.29 13.44
C SER A 8 -26.88 -10.81 12.12
N PHE A 9 -27.42 -11.94 11.65
CA PHE A 9 -27.39 -12.35 10.25
C PHE A 9 -28.70 -11.87 9.63
N LYS A 10 -28.66 -10.86 8.76
CA LYS A 10 -29.72 -10.63 7.78
C LYS A 10 -29.16 -10.95 6.40
N ASP A 11 -29.80 -11.95 5.80
CA ASP A 11 -29.98 -12.24 4.38
C ASP A 11 -28.75 -12.63 3.53
N THR A 12 -28.56 -13.94 3.33
CA THR A 12 -28.17 -14.53 2.03
C THR A 12 -28.72 -15.97 1.92
N PRO A 13 -29.08 -16.45 0.70
CA PRO A 13 -29.99 -17.58 0.52
C PRO A 13 -29.31 -18.95 0.61
N VAL A 14 -30.05 -19.91 1.17
CA VAL A 14 -29.66 -21.30 1.39
C VAL A 14 -29.72 -22.09 0.08
N TYR A 15 -28.57 -22.63 -0.36
CA TYR A 15 -28.53 -23.70 -1.37
C TYR A 15 -28.80 -25.06 -0.69
N HIS A 16 -29.82 -25.78 -1.17
CA HIS A 16 -30.16 -27.12 -0.73
C HIS A 16 -29.03 -28.13 -1.03
N LYS A 17 -28.61 -28.89 -0.02
CA LYS A 17 -27.76 -30.09 -0.16
C LYS A 17 -28.65 -31.33 -0.24
N SER A 18 -28.50 -32.12 -1.31
CA SER A 18 -29.01 -33.47 -1.44
C SER A 18 -28.15 -34.47 -0.67
N SER A 19 -28.81 -35.34 0.08
CA SER A 19 -28.26 -36.46 0.84
C SER A 19 -27.99 -37.69 -0.02
N SER A 20 -26.87 -38.38 0.22
CA SER A 20 -26.77 -39.82 0.01
C SER A 20 -25.92 -40.44 1.12
N ALA A 21 -26.55 -41.35 1.87
CA ALA A 21 -25.98 -42.08 2.99
C ALA A 21 -25.23 -43.33 2.51
N SER A 22 -24.18 -43.74 3.23
CA SER A 22 -23.71 -45.13 3.24
C SER A 22 -23.15 -45.49 4.62
N SER A 23 -23.94 -46.32 5.30
CA SER A 23 -23.62 -47.46 6.19
C SER A 23 -22.39 -47.44 7.12
N PHE A 24 -22.76 -47.57 8.41
CA PHE A 24 -22.05 -48.09 9.59
C PHE A 24 -21.09 -49.27 9.36
N GLU A 25 -19.97 -49.25 10.09
CA GLU A 25 -19.41 -50.41 10.80
C GLU A 25 -18.92 -49.96 12.18
N ALA A 26 -19.24 -50.74 13.21
CA ALA A 26 -18.91 -50.50 14.61
C ALA A 26 -18.07 -51.65 15.16
N LEU A 27 -17.20 -51.37 16.15
CA LEU A 27 -16.76 -52.17 17.33
C LEU A 27 -15.36 -51.70 17.80
N PRO A 28 -14.90 -51.96 19.05
CA PRO A 28 -15.61 -52.06 20.33
C PRO A 28 -15.02 -51.14 21.44
N ASN A 29 -15.79 -50.93 22.51
CA ASN A 29 -15.34 -50.32 23.77
C ASN A 29 -14.39 -51.27 24.54
N SER A 30 -13.22 -50.78 24.97
CA SER A 30 -12.64 -50.99 26.32
C SER A 30 -11.15 -50.59 26.38
N ALA A 31 -10.81 -49.59 27.21
CA ALA A 31 -9.60 -49.50 28.07
C ALA A 31 -9.47 -48.07 28.65
N PRO A 32 -8.96 -47.90 29.89
CA PRO A 32 -9.08 -46.68 30.68
C PRO A 32 -8.15 -45.56 30.22
N PHE A 33 -8.57 -44.33 30.53
CA PHE A 33 -7.95 -43.07 30.16
C PHE A 33 -6.64 -42.85 30.95
N ASP A 34 -5.49 -43.14 30.35
CA ASP A 34 -4.20 -42.87 30.98
C ASP A 34 -3.68 -41.46 30.64
N ARG A 35 -3.51 -40.64 31.68
CA ARG A 35 -2.95 -39.29 31.62
C ARG A 35 -1.42 -39.41 31.60
N ARG A 36 -0.81 -39.43 30.42
CA ARG A 36 0.57 -38.97 30.11
C ARG A 36 0.93 -39.36 28.68
N LEU A 37 0.69 -38.47 27.72
CA LEU A 37 1.38 -38.50 26.43
C LEU A 37 2.32 -37.29 26.36
N SER A 38 3.48 -37.45 26.97
CA SER A 38 4.67 -36.70 26.57
C SER A 38 5.14 -37.29 25.24
N PHE A 39 4.81 -36.62 24.14
CA PHE A 39 5.37 -36.97 22.84
C PHE A 39 6.90 -36.77 22.88
N PRO A 40 7.72 -37.77 22.49
CA PRO A 40 9.14 -37.55 22.31
C PRO A 40 9.34 -36.75 21.01
N PHE A 41 9.51 -35.43 21.12
CA PHE A 41 10.07 -34.64 20.04
C PHE A 41 11.57 -34.93 19.97
N SER A 42 11.96 -35.79 19.05
CA SER A 42 13.32 -35.75 18.51
C SER A 42 13.41 -34.51 17.61
N PRO A 43 14.44 -33.66 17.72
CA PRO A 43 14.62 -32.57 16.77
C PRO A 43 14.94 -33.20 15.42
N ALA A 44 13.97 -33.20 14.51
CA ALA A 44 14.24 -33.55 13.12
C ALA A 44 15.10 -32.43 12.52
N ASP A 45 16.38 -32.72 12.33
CA ASP A 45 17.21 -32.02 11.36
C ASP A 45 16.52 -32.07 9.99
N HIS A 46 16.57 -30.93 9.30
CA HIS A 46 15.92 -30.61 8.02
C HIS A 46 14.45 -30.15 8.12
N SER A 47 14.29 -28.82 8.30
CA SER A 47 13.10 -28.11 7.86
C SER A 47 12.95 -28.26 6.35
N VAL A 48 12.22 -29.27 5.90
CA VAL A 48 11.68 -29.30 4.54
C VAL A 48 10.59 -28.23 4.51
N THR A 49 10.99 -26.97 4.27
CA THR A 49 10.05 -25.92 3.90
C THR A 49 9.43 -26.36 2.59
N VAL A 50 8.17 -26.79 2.64
CA VAL A 50 7.38 -27.04 1.42
C VAL A 50 7.35 -25.71 0.67
N ARG A 51 8.12 -25.62 -0.41
CA ARG A 51 8.21 -24.42 -1.21
C ARG A 51 6.81 -24.10 -1.72
N ARG A 52 6.24 -22.97 -1.29
CA ARG A 52 4.90 -22.56 -1.71
C ARG A 52 4.80 -22.53 -3.23
N PRO A 53 3.63 -22.85 -3.80
CA PRO A 53 3.40 -22.71 -5.24
C PRO A 53 3.53 -21.25 -5.73
N PHE A 54 3.48 -20.26 -4.82
CA PHE A 54 3.69 -18.85 -5.12
C PHE A 54 4.28 -18.10 -3.90
N PRO A 55 5.15 -17.10 -4.10
CA PRO A 55 5.64 -16.24 -3.03
C PRO A 55 4.50 -15.37 -2.49
N LEU A 56 4.35 -15.33 -1.15
CA LEU A 56 3.41 -14.43 -0.50
C LEU A 56 3.90 -12.98 -0.63
N SER A 57 3.37 -12.27 -1.61
CA SER A 57 3.56 -10.83 -1.77
C SER A 57 2.26 -10.14 -1.35
N HIS A 58 2.08 -10.01 -0.04
CA HIS A 58 0.97 -9.25 0.54
C HIS A 58 1.47 -7.91 1.05
N GLY A 59 0.62 -6.90 1.01
CA GLY A 59 0.86 -5.64 1.67
C GLY A 59 -0.41 -5.08 2.26
N THR A 60 -0.25 -4.41 3.39
CA THR A 60 -1.31 -3.80 4.18
C THR A 60 -0.71 -2.58 4.88
N THR A 61 -1.56 -1.65 5.29
CA THR A 61 -1.21 -0.61 6.25
C THR A 61 -2.21 -0.66 7.37
N THR A 62 -1.74 -0.97 8.56
CA THR A 62 -2.52 -0.81 9.78
C THR A 62 -1.76 0.04 10.79
N LEU A 63 -2.50 0.72 11.65
CA LEU A 63 -1.94 1.54 12.71
C LEU A 63 -2.81 1.51 13.95
N GLY A 64 -2.18 1.71 15.09
CA GLY A 64 -2.82 1.89 16.38
C GLY A 64 -2.01 2.86 17.23
N PHE A 65 -2.66 3.82 17.88
CA PHE A 65 -1.98 4.72 18.81
C PHE A 65 -2.86 5.14 19.98
N ALA A 66 -2.22 5.38 21.12
CA ALA A 66 -2.83 5.82 22.36
C ALA A 66 -2.76 7.36 22.49
N PHE A 67 -3.81 7.93 23.09
CA PHE A 67 -3.89 9.34 23.46
C PHE A 67 -4.79 9.48 24.71
N GLN A 68 -4.88 10.67 25.28
CA GLN A 68 -5.66 10.94 26.51
C GLN A 68 -7.11 10.46 26.41
N GLY A 69 -7.72 10.58 25.22
CA GLY A 69 -9.10 10.19 24.96
C GLY A 69 -9.31 8.71 24.59
N GLY A 70 -8.27 7.86 24.58
CA GLY A 70 -8.41 6.45 24.23
C GLY A 70 -7.32 5.88 23.34
N VAL A 71 -7.70 4.89 22.53
CA VAL A 71 -6.87 4.32 21.46
C VAL A 71 -7.60 4.49 20.13
N ILE A 72 -6.88 4.87 19.08
CA ILE A 72 -7.36 4.76 17.69
C ILE A 72 -6.72 3.54 17.07
N ALA A 73 -7.52 2.75 16.35
CA ALA A 73 -7.06 1.68 15.46
C ALA A 73 -7.59 1.96 14.05
N ALA A 74 -6.73 1.92 13.04
CA ALA A 74 -7.11 2.16 11.66
C ALA A 74 -6.36 1.25 10.68
N ALA A 75 -6.98 0.95 9.54
CA ALA A 75 -6.36 0.21 8.46
C ALA A 75 -6.93 0.59 7.10
N ASP A 76 -6.12 0.40 6.05
CA ASP A 76 -6.58 0.44 4.67
C ASP A 76 -7.37 -0.82 4.30
N THR A 77 -8.18 -0.80 3.24
CA THR A 77 -9.07 -1.94 2.89
C THR A 77 -8.55 -2.82 1.75
N ARG A 78 -7.42 -2.49 1.13
CA ARG A 78 -6.86 -3.26 0.00
C ARG A 78 -6.15 -4.54 0.44
N ALA A 79 -6.48 -5.67 -0.16
CA ALA A 79 -5.68 -6.89 -0.07
C ALA A 79 -5.04 -7.20 -1.43
N SER A 80 -3.72 -7.30 -1.43
CA SER A 80 -2.90 -7.51 -2.62
C SER A 80 -2.22 -8.89 -2.58
N ALA A 81 -2.04 -9.49 -3.75
CA ALA A 81 -1.31 -10.73 -3.98
C ALA A 81 -0.36 -10.52 -5.18
N GLY A 82 0.87 -10.10 -4.90
CA GLY A 82 1.80 -9.60 -5.91
C GLY A 82 1.29 -8.30 -6.52
N GLY A 83 1.42 -8.16 -7.83
CA GLY A 83 0.85 -7.03 -8.56
C GLY A 83 -0.69 -7.01 -8.61
N LEU A 84 -1.37 -8.07 -8.17
CA LEU A 84 -2.82 -8.14 -8.23
C LEU A 84 -3.48 -7.60 -6.95
N VAL A 85 -4.42 -6.67 -7.10
CA VAL A 85 -5.39 -6.29 -6.07
C VAL A 85 -6.47 -7.38 -6.01
N ALA A 86 -6.32 -8.32 -5.08
CA ALA A 86 -7.23 -9.45 -4.92
C ALA A 86 -8.62 -9.01 -4.47
N CYS A 87 -8.68 -8.19 -3.40
CA CYS A 87 -9.92 -7.65 -2.86
C CYS A 87 -9.72 -6.20 -2.39
N PRO A 88 -10.54 -5.24 -2.85
CA PRO A 88 -10.37 -3.82 -2.52
C PRO A 88 -11.01 -3.41 -1.18
N ALA A 89 -11.83 -4.26 -0.57
CA ALA A 89 -12.75 -3.90 0.52
C ALA A 89 -12.60 -4.81 1.77
N VAL A 90 -11.42 -5.38 2.01
CA VAL A 90 -11.14 -6.27 3.15
C VAL A 90 -11.21 -5.52 4.48
N HIS A 91 -11.79 -6.16 5.48
CA HIS A 91 -11.71 -5.72 6.88
C HIS A 91 -10.43 -6.25 7.51
N LYS A 92 -9.60 -5.35 8.04
CA LYS A 92 -8.35 -5.67 8.75
C LYS A 92 -8.35 -5.19 10.20
N VAL A 93 -9.48 -4.65 10.65
CA VAL A 93 -9.70 -4.18 12.01
C VAL A 93 -10.88 -4.96 12.58
N THR A 94 -10.59 -5.87 13.50
CA THR A 94 -11.56 -6.83 14.02
C THR A 94 -11.81 -6.57 15.51
N PRO A 95 -13.05 -6.27 15.93
CA PRO A 95 -13.39 -6.18 17.35
C PRO A 95 -13.41 -7.58 17.97
N ILE A 96 -12.58 -7.81 19.00
CA ILE A 96 -12.48 -9.10 19.69
C ILE A 96 -13.45 -9.17 20.87
N HIS A 97 -13.54 -8.08 21.64
CA HIS A 97 -14.56 -7.89 22.67
C HIS A 97 -14.80 -6.39 22.88
N SER A 98 -15.72 -6.04 23.79
CA SER A 98 -16.17 -4.64 24.01
C SER A 98 -15.08 -3.58 24.25
N HIS A 99 -13.85 -3.95 24.64
CA HIS A 99 -12.76 -3.00 24.97
C HIS A 99 -11.43 -3.36 24.28
N LEU A 100 -11.46 -4.27 23.29
CA LEU A 100 -10.28 -4.71 22.55
C LEU A 100 -10.64 -4.86 21.07
N VAL A 101 -9.86 -4.17 20.26
CA VAL A 101 -9.87 -4.25 18.80
C VAL A 101 -8.48 -4.69 18.34
N VAL A 102 -8.42 -5.51 17.31
CA VAL A 102 -7.17 -6.01 16.73
C VAL A 102 -7.04 -5.50 15.32
N THR A 103 -5.87 -5.00 14.95
CA THR A 103 -5.51 -4.84 13.53
C THR A 103 -4.62 -5.99 13.08
N SER A 104 -4.83 -6.47 11.85
CA SER A 104 -4.03 -7.54 11.25
C SER A 104 -3.19 -7.09 10.08
N SER A 105 -1.97 -7.62 10.03
CA SER A 105 -1.04 -7.46 8.92
C SER A 105 -0.33 -8.79 8.63
N GLY A 106 -0.05 -9.04 7.35
CA GLY A 106 0.52 -10.30 6.89
C GLY A 106 -0.41 -11.03 5.92
N SER A 107 -0.32 -12.36 5.91
CA SER A 107 -1.16 -13.24 5.10
C SER A 107 -2.60 -13.15 5.58
N GLY A 108 -3.53 -12.79 4.69
CA GLY A 108 -4.94 -12.62 5.03
C GLY A 108 -5.56 -13.89 5.63
N ALA A 109 -5.18 -15.07 5.11
CA ALA A 109 -5.67 -16.35 5.62
C ALA A 109 -5.16 -16.64 7.05
N ASP A 110 -3.86 -16.42 7.28
CA ASP A 110 -3.25 -16.65 8.60
C ASP A 110 -3.83 -15.67 9.64
N CYS A 111 -3.96 -14.39 9.26
CA CYS A 111 -4.56 -13.36 10.10
C CYS A 111 -5.99 -13.72 10.50
N MET A 112 -6.86 -14.07 9.55
CA MET A 112 -8.24 -14.45 9.83
C MET A 112 -8.33 -15.68 10.74
N LEU A 113 -7.46 -16.67 10.54
CA LEU A 113 -7.42 -17.86 11.39
C LEU A 113 -7.02 -17.50 12.82
N TRP A 114 -5.94 -16.75 12.99
CA TRP A 114 -5.41 -16.36 14.30
C TRP A 114 -6.33 -15.42 15.06
N GLU A 115 -7.01 -14.49 14.39
CA GLU A 115 -8.04 -13.66 15.00
C GLU A 115 -9.21 -14.49 15.54
N ARG A 116 -9.67 -15.51 14.78
CA ARG A 116 -10.75 -16.40 15.22
C ARG A 116 -10.33 -17.28 16.38
N ILE A 117 -9.11 -17.80 16.37
CA ILE A 117 -8.54 -18.59 17.47
C ILE A 117 -8.45 -17.71 18.73
N LEU A 118 -7.87 -16.53 18.61
CA LEU A 118 -7.72 -15.59 19.72
C LEU A 118 -9.08 -15.19 20.32
N THR A 119 -10.06 -14.88 19.48
CA THR A 119 -11.42 -14.54 19.91
C THR A 119 -12.05 -15.67 20.73
N ARG A 120 -11.90 -16.92 20.27
CA ARG A 120 -12.41 -18.10 20.97
C ARG A 120 -11.72 -18.32 22.31
N GLU A 121 -10.40 -18.22 22.37
CA GLU A 121 -9.65 -18.42 23.62
C GLU A 121 -9.98 -17.36 24.68
N ILE A 122 -10.06 -16.08 24.28
CA ILE A 122 -10.47 -15.01 25.20
C ILE A 122 -11.90 -15.22 25.69
N ARG A 123 -12.81 -15.66 24.80
CA ARG A 123 -14.20 -15.95 25.18
C ARG A 123 -14.28 -17.14 26.14
N LEU A 124 -13.52 -18.21 25.90
CA LEU A 124 -13.43 -19.36 26.79
C LEU A 124 -12.88 -18.96 28.16
N TYR A 125 -11.84 -18.13 28.19
CA TYR A 125 -11.30 -17.57 29.44
C TYR A 125 -12.37 -16.80 30.21
N GLN A 126 -13.13 -15.94 29.52
CA GLN A 126 -14.21 -15.17 30.13
C GLN A 126 -15.32 -16.06 30.71
N LEU A 127 -15.67 -17.16 30.03
CA LEU A 127 -16.67 -18.11 30.52
C LEU A 127 -16.17 -18.91 31.74
N ARG A 128 -14.90 -19.33 31.75
CA ARG A 128 -14.31 -20.10 32.87
C ARG A 128 -14.11 -19.27 34.13
N HIS A 129 -13.56 -18.06 33.99
CA HIS A 129 -13.16 -17.24 35.13
C HIS A 129 -14.18 -16.14 35.46
N ARG A 130 -15.24 -15.97 34.64
CA ARG A 130 -16.21 -14.87 34.73
C ARG A 130 -15.56 -13.48 34.73
N GLN A 131 -14.33 -13.38 34.25
CA GLN A 131 -13.54 -12.15 34.15
C GLN A 131 -12.95 -12.02 32.76
N ARG A 132 -12.86 -10.78 32.28
CA ARG A 132 -12.25 -10.50 30.98
C ARG A 132 -10.72 -10.54 31.13
N LEU A 133 -10.05 -11.08 30.12
CA LEU A 133 -8.60 -11.07 30.07
C LEU A 133 -8.12 -9.64 29.81
N SER A 134 -7.09 -9.18 30.54
CA SER A 134 -6.48 -7.88 30.27
C SER A 134 -5.82 -7.87 28.89
N ILE A 135 -5.55 -6.70 28.33
CA ILE A 135 -4.92 -6.58 27.01
C ILE A 135 -3.50 -7.14 27.05
N ARG A 136 -2.77 -6.88 28.14
CA ARG A 136 -1.45 -7.49 28.37
C ARG A 136 -1.52 -9.00 28.53
N GLY A 137 -2.55 -9.51 29.22
CA GLY A 137 -2.82 -10.94 29.34
C GLY A 137 -3.12 -11.58 27.99
N THR A 138 -3.90 -10.89 27.16
CA THR A 138 -4.26 -11.30 25.80
C THR A 138 -3.03 -11.35 24.90
N ALA A 139 -2.18 -10.32 24.95
CA ALA A 139 -0.92 -10.30 24.22
C ALA A 139 0.03 -11.42 24.66
N LYS A 140 0.04 -11.76 25.96
CA LYS A 140 0.81 -12.88 26.49
C LYS A 140 0.28 -14.22 25.98
N LEU A 141 -1.03 -14.41 25.98
CA LEU A 141 -1.67 -15.61 25.45
C LEU A 141 -1.35 -15.79 23.96
N LEU A 142 -1.57 -14.74 23.15
CA LEU A 142 -1.29 -14.78 21.71
C LEU A 142 0.19 -15.09 21.42
N SER A 143 1.11 -14.43 22.14
CA SER A 143 2.55 -14.69 22.05
C SER A 143 2.90 -16.16 22.33
N PHE A 144 2.33 -16.76 23.38
CA PHE A 144 2.54 -18.19 23.67
C PHE A 144 1.96 -19.12 22.62
N MET A 145 0.82 -18.76 22.02
CA MET A 145 0.21 -19.58 20.98
C MET A 145 0.96 -19.52 19.66
N LEU A 146 1.58 -18.37 19.35
CA LEU A 146 2.37 -18.16 18.13
C LEU A 146 3.80 -18.69 18.24
N HIS A 147 4.40 -18.67 19.43
CA HIS A 147 5.81 -19.07 19.63
C HIS A 147 6.16 -20.47 19.07
N PRO A 148 5.31 -21.52 19.15
CA PRO A 148 5.58 -22.82 18.52
C PRO A 148 5.75 -22.77 16.99
N PHE A 149 5.25 -21.72 16.34
CA PHE A 149 5.34 -21.50 14.89
C PHE A 149 6.55 -20.65 14.49
N LYS A 150 7.42 -20.30 15.44
CA LYS A 150 8.67 -19.59 15.15
C LYS A 150 9.52 -20.38 14.14
N GLY A 151 9.96 -19.72 13.08
CA GLY A 151 10.74 -20.35 12.00
C GLY A 151 9.89 -21.08 10.95
N THR A 152 8.57 -21.08 11.09
CA THR A 152 7.66 -21.54 10.03
C THR A 152 7.28 -20.38 9.11
N GLU A 153 6.59 -20.69 8.01
CA GLU A 153 6.13 -19.68 7.06
C GLU A 153 4.84 -18.94 7.48
N VAL A 154 4.38 -19.11 8.73
CA VAL A 154 3.20 -18.37 9.24
C VAL A 154 3.51 -16.87 9.22
N CYS A 155 2.72 -16.12 8.46
CA CYS A 155 2.91 -14.68 8.33
C CYS A 155 1.72 -13.93 8.93
N VAL A 156 1.84 -13.60 10.22
CA VAL A 156 0.81 -12.89 10.97
C VAL A 156 1.45 -11.89 11.91
N ALA A 157 0.87 -10.70 11.96
CA ALA A 157 1.23 -9.65 12.89
C ALA A 157 -0.06 -8.97 13.34
N LEU A 158 -0.36 -9.08 14.64
CA LEU A 158 -1.57 -8.54 15.25
C LEU A 158 -1.22 -7.38 16.19
N THR A 159 -1.88 -6.24 16.00
CA THR A 159 -1.76 -5.10 16.92
C THR A 159 -3.02 -5.03 17.78
N LEU A 160 -2.87 -5.33 19.07
CA LEU A 160 -3.91 -5.30 20.09
C LEU A 160 -4.08 -3.85 20.57
N CYS A 161 -5.23 -3.26 20.25
CA CYS A 161 -5.61 -1.89 20.60
C CYS A 161 -6.78 -1.93 21.59
N GLY A 162 -6.57 -1.51 22.83
CA GLY A 162 -7.63 -1.61 23.84
C GLY A 162 -7.52 -0.65 25.01
N TRP A 163 -8.51 -0.73 25.90
CA TRP A 163 -8.51 -0.06 27.20
C TRP A 163 -8.64 -1.05 28.36
N ASP A 164 -7.62 -1.13 29.23
CA ASP A 164 -7.68 -1.93 30.46
C ASP A 164 -8.36 -1.10 31.58
N LYS A 165 -9.35 -1.68 32.27
CA LYS A 165 -9.99 -1.06 33.44
C LYS A 165 -9.21 -1.38 34.71
N GLU A 166 -9.26 -0.48 35.70
CA GLU A 166 -8.75 -0.79 37.04
C GLU A 166 -9.40 -2.07 37.58
N VAL A 167 -8.56 -3.00 38.01
CA VAL A 167 -9.00 -4.16 38.80
C VAL A 167 -9.33 -3.63 40.19
N GLY A 168 -10.58 -3.26 40.40
CA GLY A 168 -11.10 -3.00 41.75
C GLY A 168 -10.93 -4.25 42.59
N GLY A 169 -9.98 -4.23 43.53
CA GLY A 169 -9.79 -5.30 44.51
C GLY A 169 -10.98 -5.34 45.46
N THR A 170 -11.99 -6.14 45.16
CA THR A 170 -12.97 -6.55 46.17
C THR A 170 -12.43 -7.76 46.92
N GLY A 171 -12.01 -7.55 48.17
CA GLY A 171 -11.84 -8.63 49.15
C GLY A 171 -10.45 -8.76 49.78
N CYS A 172 -9.93 -7.71 50.41
CA CYS A 172 -9.02 -7.91 51.54
C CYS A 172 -9.43 -6.95 52.66
N ALA A 173 -10.15 -7.49 53.64
CA ALA A 173 -10.57 -6.78 54.83
C ALA A 173 -9.30 -6.27 55.55
N LYS A 174 -9.13 -4.95 55.62
CA LYS A 174 -8.16 -4.32 56.49
C LYS A 174 -8.49 -4.72 57.94
N ARG A 175 -7.64 -5.53 58.57
CA ARG A 175 -7.53 -5.52 60.03
C ARG A 175 -6.68 -4.31 60.40
N SER A 176 -7.35 -3.30 60.95
CA SER A 176 -6.72 -2.25 61.74
C SER A 176 -6.01 -2.88 62.94
N GLN A 177 -4.71 -2.68 63.05
CA GLN A 177 -4.05 -2.65 64.34
C GLN A 177 -3.29 -1.34 64.44
N ASP A 178 -3.81 -0.52 65.35
CA ASP A 178 -3.14 0.63 65.93
C ASP A 178 -1.81 0.20 66.54
N SER A 179 -0.76 0.96 66.27
CA SER A 179 0.29 1.17 67.26
C SER A 179 0.92 2.53 67.05
N SER A 180 0.89 3.27 68.14
CA SER A 180 1.24 4.67 68.31
C SER A 180 2.74 4.86 68.58
N SER A 181 3.19 6.07 68.25
CA SER A 181 4.02 6.96 69.10
C SER A 181 5.54 7.06 68.87
N LEU A 182 5.98 8.34 68.77
CA LEU A 182 7.25 8.95 69.25
C LEU A 182 8.51 8.68 68.39
N THR A 183 9.42 9.59 68.03
CA THR A 183 9.84 10.99 68.37
C THR A 183 10.70 11.48 67.18
N GLY A 184 10.77 12.77 66.82
CA GLY A 184 11.80 13.70 67.32
C GLY A 184 12.67 14.31 66.19
N ASP A 185 12.48 15.62 65.98
CA ASP A 185 13.44 16.71 65.65
C ASP A 185 14.29 16.85 64.36
N SER A 186 14.01 17.99 63.71
CA SER A 186 14.94 19.08 63.30
C SER A 186 15.70 19.07 61.95
N SER A 187 15.22 19.99 61.10
CA SER A 187 15.95 20.98 60.28
C SER A 187 17.14 20.58 59.40
N SER A 188 16.97 20.73 58.08
CA SER A 188 17.78 21.69 57.29
C SER A 188 17.04 22.08 56.01
N ALA A 189 16.84 23.39 55.84
CA ALA A 189 16.24 23.98 54.67
C ALA A 189 17.32 24.23 53.61
N ALA A 190 17.17 23.65 52.43
CA ALA A 190 17.82 24.08 51.21
C ALA A 190 16.72 24.44 50.21
N VAL A 191 16.59 25.74 49.98
CA VAL A 191 15.67 26.35 49.02
C VAL A 191 16.08 25.93 47.61
N SER A 192 15.25 25.14 46.94
CA SER A 192 15.36 24.89 45.50
C SER A 192 14.05 25.28 44.80
N ARG A 193 14.25 25.83 43.60
CA ARG A 193 13.29 26.52 42.73
C ARG A 193 11.96 25.77 42.60
N GLN A 194 10.86 26.49 42.80
CA GLN A 194 9.52 26.04 42.44
C GLN A 194 9.39 25.98 40.91
N ASP A 195 9.56 24.80 40.35
CA ASP A 195 8.92 24.45 39.08
C ASP A 195 7.48 24.05 39.39
N VAL A 196 6.53 24.83 38.86
CA VAL A 196 5.10 24.52 38.86
C VAL A 196 4.89 23.32 37.94
N THR A 197 5.12 22.12 38.46
CA THR A 197 4.74 20.88 37.79
C THR A 197 3.25 20.68 37.97
N ALA A 198 2.55 20.65 36.84
CA ALA A 198 1.15 20.29 36.74
C ALA A 198 0.90 18.99 37.51
N ALA A 199 -0.12 19.00 38.35
CA ALA A 199 -0.58 17.85 39.12
C ALA A 199 -0.83 16.67 38.18
N ALA A 200 0.12 15.74 38.15
CA ALA A 200 -0.04 14.44 37.54
C ALA A 200 -1.09 13.69 38.36
N CYS A 201 -2.32 13.59 37.83
CA CYS A 201 -3.29 12.64 38.35
C CYS A 201 -2.68 11.23 38.28
N SER A 202 -2.41 10.66 39.46
CA SER A 202 -1.87 9.33 39.66
C SER A 202 -2.88 8.27 39.20
N ALA A 203 -2.88 7.94 37.91
CA ALA A 203 -3.50 6.72 37.41
C ALA A 203 -2.65 5.52 37.82
N SER A 204 -3.27 4.45 38.32
CA SER A 204 -2.55 3.21 38.63
C SER A 204 -1.87 2.65 37.37
N PRO A 205 -0.68 2.00 37.46
CA PRO A 205 0.08 1.53 36.29
C PRO A 205 -0.66 0.46 35.43
N ASN A 206 -1.81 -0.02 35.90
CA ASN A 206 -2.57 -1.13 35.31
C ASN A 206 -3.86 -0.71 34.59
N SER A 207 -4.21 0.58 34.55
CA SER A 207 -5.42 1.06 33.86
C SER A 207 -5.07 2.08 32.80
N GLY A 208 -5.80 2.04 31.69
CA GLY A 208 -5.66 3.00 30.59
C GLY A 208 -5.53 2.37 29.21
N PRO A 209 -5.24 3.20 28.20
CA PRO A 209 -5.08 2.75 26.83
C PRO A 209 -3.81 1.91 26.69
N LYS A 210 -3.89 0.83 25.90
CA LYS A 210 -2.76 -0.05 25.58
C LYS A 210 -2.74 -0.35 24.09
N VAL A 211 -1.56 -0.26 23.49
CA VAL A 211 -1.25 -0.73 22.14
C VAL A 211 -0.11 -1.73 22.24
N ILE A 212 -0.36 -2.96 21.84
CA ILE A 212 0.61 -4.06 21.94
C ILE A 212 0.66 -4.82 20.61
N TYR A 213 1.83 -4.86 20.01
CA TYR A 213 2.13 -5.64 18.83
C TYR A 213 2.57 -7.05 19.21
N VAL A 214 2.08 -8.05 18.48
CA VAL A 214 2.53 -9.44 18.56
C VAL A 214 2.85 -9.96 17.15
N CYS A 215 4.08 -10.41 16.96
CA CYS A 215 4.59 -10.97 15.70
C CYS A 215 4.41 -12.49 15.63
N SER A 216 4.57 -13.07 14.44
CA SER A 216 4.41 -14.50 14.18
C SER A 216 5.39 -15.40 14.93
N ASP A 217 6.55 -14.87 15.34
CA ASP A 217 7.52 -15.57 16.18
C ASP A 217 7.20 -15.52 17.68
N GLY A 218 6.07 -14.89 18.05
CA GLY A 218 5.66 -14.65 19.42
C GLY A 218 6.31 -13.44 20.07
N ALA A 219 7.15 -12.68 19.36
CA ALA A 219 7.72 -11.43 19.89
C ALA A 219 6.60 -10.43 20.21
N ARG A 220 6.74 -9.72 21.31
CA ARG A 220 5.75 -8.77 21.80
C ARG A 220 6.38 -7.41 22.08
N LEU A 221 5.84 -6.37 21.47
CA LEU A 221 6.28 -4.99 21.64
C LEU A 221 5.12 -4.14 22.14
N GLN A 222 5.33 -3.38 23.20
CA GLN A 222 4.36 -2.42 23.71
C GLN A 222 4.87 -1.01 23.40
N GLY A 223 3.98 -0.15 22.92
CA GLY A 223 4.30 1.25 22.62
C GLY A 223 3.06 2.12 22.63
N ASP A 224 3.26 3.44 22.51
CA ASP A 224 2.16 4.40 22.40
C ASP A 224 1.65 4.53 20.97
N VAL A 225 2.46 4.14 19.99
CA VAL A 225 2.13 4.10 18.57
C VAL A 225 2.76 2.87 17.94
N ILE A 226 1.97 2.18 17.12
CA ILE A 226 2.40 1.02 16.36
C ILE A 226 1.73 1.10 14.99
N SER A 227 2.52 1.23 13.93
CA SER A 227 2.09 0.98 12.55
C SER A 227 2.85 -0.19 11.97
N VAL A 228 2.13 -1.05 11.24
CA VAL A 228 2.65 -2.30 10.68
C VAL A 228 2.15 -2.53 9.26
N GLY A 229 2.94 -3.27 8.49
CA GLY A 229 2.70 -3.56 7.07
C GLY A 229 3.53 -2.68 6.13
N SER A 230 3.33 -2.85 4.82
CA SER A 230 4.17 -2.26 3.76
C SER A 230 4.13 -0.73 3.73
N GLY A 231 2.98 -0.12 4.04
CA GLY A 231 2.85 1.33 4.08
C GLY A 231 3.15 1.97 5.44
N SER A 232 3.57 1.17 6.44
CA SER A 232 3.88 1.67 7.78
C SER A 232 4.94 2.79 7.83
N PRO A 233 6.02 2.81 7.01
CA PRO A 233 7.00 3.90 7.07
C PRO A 233 6.39 5.26 6.71
N TYR A 234 5.42 5.29 5.79
CA TYR A 234 4.73 6.52 5.39
C TYR A 234 3.74 6.98 6.45
N ALA A 235 3.08 6.04 7.12
CA ALA A 235 2.19 6.33 8.25
C ALA A 235 2.98 6.93 9.43
N TYR A 236 4.13 6.35 9.79
CA TYR A 236 5.02 6.92 10.82
C TYR A 236 5.45 8.35 10.49
N GLY A 237 5.78 8.66 9.23
CA GLY A 237 6.15 10.03 8.83
C GLY A 237 5.08 11.09 9.11
N VAL A 238 3.81 10.70 9.23
CA VAL A 238 2.69 11.56 9.67
C VAL A 238 2.53 11.51 11.18
N LEU A 239 2.50 10.31 11.76
CA LEU A 239 2.27 10.10 13.19
C LEU A 239 3.35 10.76 14.05
N ASP A 240 4.62 10.64 13.68
CA ASP A 240 5.75 11.21 14.43
C ASP A 240 5.70 12.75 14.52
N ARG A 241 5.03 13.40 13.57
CA ARG A 241 4.86 14.86 13.54
C ARG A 241 3.62 15.33 14.29
N GLY A 242 2.55 14.56 14.23
CA GLY A 242 1.22 14.98 14.69
C GLY A 242 0.79 14.41 16.04
N LEU A 243 1.36 13.27 16.47
CA LEU A 243 0.89 12.56 17.65
C LEU A 243 1.28 13.29 18.94
N ARG A 244 0.28 13.59 19.77
CA ARG A 244 0.45 14.19 21.10
C ARG A 244 -0.51 13.52 22.08
N TRP A 245 -0.12 13.41 23.34
CA TRP A 245 -0.98 12.79 24.35
C TRP A 245 -2.31 13.55 24.53
N ASN A 246 -2.27 14.89 24.46
CA ASN A 246 -3.41 15.78 24.69
C ASN A 246 -4.27 16.06 23.44
N LEU A 247 -4.25 15.18 22.43
CA LEU A 247 -5.11 15.34 21.25
C LEU A 247 -6.59 15.23 21.62
N SER A 248 -7.42 16.03 20.96
CA SER A 248 -8.86 15.80 20.93
C SER A 248 -9.19 14.55 20.11
N LYS A 249 -10.40 14.01 20.30
CA LYS A 249 -10.87 12.83 19.56
C LYS A 249 -10.90 13.10 18.05
N GLU A 250 -11.39 14.26 17.64
CA GLU A 250 -11.54 14.66 16.24
C GLU A 250 -10.17 14.85 15.57
N GLU A 251 -9.21 15.46 16.27
CA GLU A 251 -7.83 15.58 15.78
C GLU A 251 -7.15 14.21 15.65
N ALA A 252 -7.32 13.32 16.62
CA ALA A 252 -6.79 11.96 16.56
C ALA A 252 -7.36 11.19 15.35
N ILE A 253 -8.66 11.31 15.08
CA ILE A 253 -9.30 10.71 13.91
C ILE A 253 -8.72 11.30 12.62
N SER A 254 -8.59 12.63 12.54
CA SER A 254 -8.00 13.29 11.37
C SER A 254 -6.56 12.87 11.13
N LEU A 255 -5.77 12.70 12.19
CA LEU A 255 -4.37 12.26 12.11
C LEU A 255 -4.28 10.82 11.60
N ALA A 256 -5.12 9.92 12.11
CA ALA A 256 -5.16 8.53 11.68
C ALA A 256 -5.56 8.41 10.20
N ARG A 257 -6.57 9.17 9.78
CA ARG A 257 -7.00 9.28 8.39
C ARG A 257 -5.85 9.73 7.48
N GLU A 258 -5.22 10.86 7.80
CA GLU A 258 -4.09 11.39 7.03
C GLU A 258 -2.91 10.40 6.95
N ALA A 259 -2.60 9.69 8.04
CA ALA A 259 -1.55 8.69 8.07
C ALA A 259 -1.83 7.51 7.11
N VAL A 260 -3.06 6.98 7.13
CA VAL A 260 -3.48 5.93 6.19
C VAL A 260 -3.46 6.47 4.76
N PHE A 261 -4.01 7.66 4.50
CA PHE A 261 -3.99 8.26 3.17
C PHE A 261 -2.59 8.41 2.60
N ARG A 262 -1.64 8.97 3.37
CA ARG A 262 -0.24 9.11 2.93
C ARG A 262 0.40 7.77 2.60
N ALA A 263 0.08 6.72 3.38
CA ALA A 263 0.52 5.37 3.08
C ALA A 263 -0.10 4.86 1.77
N THR A 264 -1.41 4.96 1.56
CA THR A 264 -2.05 4.54 0.29
C THR A 264 -1.54 5.30 -0.94
N HIS A 265 -1.03 6.52 -0.75
CA HIS A 265 -0.54 7.35 -1.83
C HIS A 265 0.89 6.99 -2.27
N ARG A 266 1.66 6.33 -1.39
CA ARG A 266 3.08 5.99 -1.57
C ARG A 266 3.37 4.50 -1.57
N ASP A 267 2.47 3.67 -1.09
CA ASP A 267 2.58 2.21 -1.09
C ASP A 267 1.61 1.59 -2.11
N ALA A 268 2.13 0.85 -3.08
CA ALA A 268 1.33 0.19 -4.13
C ALA A 268 0.35 -0.85 -3.56
N TYR A 269 0.71 -1.49 -2.45
CA TYR A 269 -0.09 -2.56 -1.86
C TYR A 269 -1.20 -2.08 -0.93
N SER A 270 -1.16 -0.82 -0.49
CA SER A 270 -2.16 -0.22 0.38
C SER A 270 -3.10 0.69 -0.41
N GLY A 271 -4.40 0.71 -0.09
CA GLY A 271 -5.31 1.56 -0.85
C GLY A 271 -6.78 1.47 -0.50
N ASN A 272 -7.56 2.20 -1.29
CA ASN A 272 -9.02 2.30 -1.26
C ASN A 272 -9.54 3.08 -0.04
N SER A 273 -10.28 2.44 0.86
CA SER A 273 -10.94 3.10 1.99
C SER A 273 -10.16 2.93 3.30
N VAL A 274 -10.59 3.63 4.34
CA VAL A 274 -10.09 3.47 5.71
C VAL A 274 -11.20 2.95 6.64
N ASP A 275 -10.87 1.91 7.41
CA ASP A 275 -11.65 1.45 8.56
C ASP A 275 -11.05 2.03 9.83
N LEU A 276 -11.86 2.67 10.68
CA LEU A 276 -11.40 3.33 11.90
C LEU A 276 -12.25 2.99 13.13
N PHE A 277 -11.57 2.68 14.23
CA PHE A 277 -12.16 2.35 15.52
C PHE A 277 -11.58 3.25 16.60
N HIS A 278 -12.45 3.79 17.45
CA HIS A 278 -12.08 4.54 18.64
C HIS A 278 -12.42 3.70 19.89
N ILE A 279 -11.41 3.37 20.69
CA ILE A 279 -11.54 2.54 21.88
C ILE A 279 -11.37 3.40 23.14
N THR A 280 -12.34 3.31 24.06
CA THR A 280 -12.38 4.07 25.32
C THR A 280 -12.68 3.16 26.50
N ALA A 281 -12.69 3.73 27.72
CA ALA A 281 -13.15 3.03 28.93
C ALA A 281 -14.62 2.55 28.87
N GLN A 282 -15.44 3.11 27.99
CA GLN A 282 -16.84 2.69 27.77
C GLN A 282 -16.96 1.58 26.73
N GLY A 283 -15.91 1.37 25.94
CA GLY A 283 -15.81 0.38 24.87
C GLY A 283 -15.38 0.98 23.55
N TRP A 284 -15.44 0.19 22.48
CA TRP A 284 -15.11 0.64 21.13
C TRP A 284 -16.33 1.21 20.39
N LYS A 285 -16.08 2.20 19.53
CA LYS A 285 -17.04 2.73 18.55
C LYS A 285 -16.39 2.65 17.17
N GLN A 286 -17.08 1.98 16.25
CA GLN A 286 -16.69 1.92 14.85
C GLN A 286 -17.21 3.18 14.13
N ARG A 287 -16.35 3.79 13.32
CA ARG A 287 -16.76 4.82 12.35
C ARG A 287 -17.27 4.13 11.09
N GLN A 288 -18.18 4.79 10.38
CA GLN A 288 -18.54 4.35 9.03
C GLN A 288 -17.26 4.31 8.18
N ARG A 289 -17.12 3.29 7.34
CA ARG A 289 -16.01 3.19 6.40
C ARG A 289 -15.95 4.46 5.55
N GLU A 290 -14.80 5.10 5.56
CA GLU A 290 -14.58 6.39 4.91
C GLU A 290 -13.78 6.20 3.62
N ASP A 291 -14.24 6.86 2.56
CA ASP A 291 -13.44 7.05 1.36
C ASP A 291 -12.43 8.17 1.62
N LEU A 292 -11.18 7.95 1.23
CA LEU A 292 -10.08 8.91 1.38
C LEU A 292 -10.14 10.04 0.34
N LYS A 293 -11.19 10.08 -0.49
CA LYS A 293 -11.49 11.13 -1.46
C LYS A 293 -11.32 12.55 -0.91
N GLU A 294 -11.88 12.85 0.25
CA GLU A 294 -11.80 14.20 0.81
C GLU A 294 -10.37 14.61 1.15
N GLU A 295 -9.56 13.69 1.68
CA GLU A 295 -8.15 13.95 1.98
C GLU A 295 -7.35 14.14 0.71
N TYR A 296 -7.68 13.39 -0.34
CA TYR A 296 -7.10 13.57 -1.67
C TYR A 296 -7.33 14.98 -2.21
N TYR A 297 -8.57 15.47 -2.21
CA TYR A 297 -8.89 16.82 -2.70
C TYR A 297 -8.26 17.91 -1.83
N ARG A 298 -8.29 17.77 -0.49
CA ARG A 298 -7.58 18.71 0.40
C ARG A 298 -6.08 18.77 0.11
N ASP A 299 -5.44 17.64 -0.17
CA ASP A 299 -4.01 17.60 -0.52
C ASP A 299 -3.75 18.25 -1.89
N MET A 300 -4.64 18.04 -2.87
CA MET A 300 -4.57 18.70 -4.17
C MET A 300 -4.71 20.21 -4.07
N GLU A 301 -5.66 20.72 -3.28
CA GLU A 301 -5.81 22.15 -3.00
C GLU A 301 -4.57 22.72 -2.33
N ARG A 302 -4.03 22.06 -1.29
CA ARG A 302 -2.78 22.48 -0.62
C ARG A 302 -1.62 22.56 -1.62
N LYS A 303 -1.48 21.57 -2.50
CA LYS A 303 -0.43 21.56 -3.54
C LYS A 303 -0.64 22.69 -4.54
N ALA A 304 -1.87 22.96 -4.97
CA ALA A 304 -2.18 24.06 -5.87
C ALA A 304 -1.79 25.41 -5.25
N THR A 305 -2.11 25.63 -3.97
CA THR A 305 -1.70 26.83 -3.24
C THR A 305 -0.19 26.98 -3.17
N ILE A 306 0.55 25.91 -2.84
CA ILE A 306 2.03 25.94 -2.80
C ILE A 306 2.62 26.25 -4.19
N VAL A 307 2.03 25.68 -5.25
CA VAL A 307 2.47 25.96 -6.62
C VAL A 307 2.20 27.42 -6.99
N GLU A 308 1.04 27.97 -6.64
CA GLU A 308 0.73 29.38 -6.85
C GLU A 308 1.63 30.31 -6.01
N GLU A 309 1.93 29.96 -4.77
CA GLU A 309 2.89 30.69 -3.93
C GLU A 309 4.30 30.68 -4.54
N ARG A 310 4.73 29.56 -5.11
CA ARG A 310 6.03 29.46 -5.82
C ARG A 310 6.06 30.19 -7.16
N LYS A 311 4.90 30.36 -7.81
CA LYS A 311 4.76 31.18 -9.02
C LYS A 311 4.78 32.68 -8.71
N ARG A 312 4.56 33.10 -7.45
CA ARG A 312 4.75 34.51 -7.09
C ARG A 312 6.22 34.87 -7.32
N PRO A 313 6.51 35.90 -8.11
CA PRO A 313 7.88 36.32 -8.32
C PRO A 313 8.48 36.67 -6.95
N PHE A 314 9.63 36.07 -6.63
CA PHE A 314 10.46 36.50 -5.51
C PHE A 314 10.80 37.97 -5.77
N ALA A 315 10.12 38.88 -5.07
CA ALA A 315 10.48 40.29 -5.06
C ALA A 315 11.80 40.42 -4.29
N PHE A 316 12.92 40.31 -5.00
CA PHE A 316 14.18 40.85 -4.51
C PHE A 316 13.98 42.37 -4.38
N GLY A 317 13.76 42.84 -3.15
CA GLY A 317 13.95 44.23 -2.80
C GLY A 317 15.43 44.56 -2.96
N CYS A 318 15.83 44.93 -4.17
CA CYS A 318 17.15 45.46 -4.43
C CYS A 318 17.10 46.95 -4.10
N GLU A 319 17.54 47.32 -2.89
CA GLU A 319 17.89 48.71 -2.62
C GLU A 319 19.14 49.08 -3.43
N PRO A 320 19.12 50.17 -4.21
CA PRO A 320 20.26 50.58 -5.01
C PRO A 320 21.30 51.25 -4.12
N GLY A 321 22.40 50.55 -3.86
CA GLY A 321 23.61 51.18 -3.33
C GLY A 321 24.28 50.40 -2.21
N LYS A 322 25.24 49.56 -2.59
CA LYS A 322 26.53 49.36 -1.91
C LYS A 322 27.37 48.42 -2.77
N SER A 323 28.14 49.03 -3.66
CA SER A 323 29.28 48.39 -4.32
C SER A 323 30.39 48.16 -3.29
N GLY A 324 30.91 46.94 -3.25
CA GLY A 324 32.14 46.60 -2.55
C GLY A 324 31.94 45.45 -1.59
N LEU A 325 32.37 44.25 -2.01
CA LEU A 325 32.98 43.24 -1.17
C LEU A 325 33.73 42.28 -2.09
N ASP A 326 35.05 42.47 -2.11
CA ASP A 326 36.03 41.65 -2.79
C ASP A 326 36.07 40.24 -2.17
N LEU A 327 36.12 39.22 -3.01
CA LEU A 327 36.47 37.85 -2.64
C LEU A 327 37.62 37.40 -3.53
N GLU A 328 38.84 37.60 -3.03
CA GLU A 328 40.03 36.92 -3.53
C GLU A 328 39.87 35.40 -3.37
N GLY A 329 40.01 34.67 -4.47
CA GLY A 329 40.01 33.22 -4.48
C GLY A 329 41.39 32.67 -4.09
N ALA A 330 41.46 31.98 -2.96
CA ALA A 330 42.57 31.08 -2.65
C ALA A 330 42.34 29.71 -3.35
N PRO A 331 43.38 29.07 -3.92
CA PRO A 331 43.26 27.76 -4.55
C PRO A 331 43.48 26.66 -3.52
N GLY A 332 42.52 25.74 -3.36
CA GLY A 332 42.72 24.52 -2.59
C GLY A 332 41.49 24.08 -1.79
N ASP A 333 40.67 23.22 -2.40
CA ASP A 333 40.58 21.81 -1.97
C ASP A 333 39.58 21.11 -2.88
N GLY A 334 40.10 20.22 -3.72
CA GLY A 334 39.29 19.31 -4.52
C GLY A 334 38.57 18.33 -3.60
N LEU A 335 37.32 18.64 -3.26
CA LEU A 335 36.40 17.69 -2.63
C LEU A 335 36.09 16.57 -3.64
N SER A 336 36.96 15.57 -3.69
CA SER A 336 36.67 14.30 -4.35
C SER A 336 35.61 13.59 -3.52
N PHE A 337 34.40 13.47 -4.07
CA PHE A 337 33.37 12.63 -3.47
C PHE A 337 33.73 11.17 -3.79
N SER A 338 34.71 10.64 -3.07
CA SER A 338 35.04 9.21 -3.13
C SER A 338 33.91 8.46 -2.42
N VAL A 339 32.99 7.91 -3.20
CA VAL A 339 32.05 6.89 -2.73
C VAL A 339 32.90 5.74 -2.17
N LYS A 340 33.00 5.66 -0.85
CA LYS A 340 33.57 4.48 -0.19
C LYS A 340 32.58 3.34 -0.43
N ASN A 341 32.87 2.50 -1.42
CA ASN A 341 32.25 1.18 -1.54
C ASN A 341 32.49 0.46 -0.21
N PRO A 342 31.43 -0.01 0.48
CA PRO A 342 31.62 -0.85 1.65
C PRO A 342 32.27 -2.16 1.18
N VAL A 343 33.50 -2.33 1.65
CA VAL A 343 34.30 -3.55 1.80
C VAL A 343 33.59 -4.83 1.34
N CYS A 344 34.16 -5.41 0.28
CA CYS A 344 33.96 -6.79 -0.13
C CYS A 344 34.33 -7.72 1.04
N ALA A 345 33.32 -8.30 1.70
CA ALA A 345 33.47 -9.63 2.26
C ALA A 345 33.30 -10.60 1.08
N GLY A 346 34.26 -11.50 0.91
CA GLY A 346 34.30 -12.43 -0.21
C GLY A 346 33.12 -13.38 -0.18
N ASP A 347 32.36 -13.40 -1.26
CA ASP A 347 31.53 -14.53 -1.66
C ASP A 347 31.89 -14.84 -3.11
N GLU A 348 32.53 -15.99 -3.29
CA GLU A 348 32.70 -16.64 -4.58
C GLU A 348 31.32 -17.07 -5.08
N ASP A 349 30.69 -16.27 -5.93
CA ASP A 349 29.72 -16.72 -6.93
C ASP A 349 29.39 -15.54 -7.85
N GLY A 350 29.63 -15.71 -9.15
CA GLY A 350 29.37 -14.73 -10.21
C GLY A 350 27.87 -14.50 -10.46
N VAL A 351 27.14 -14.00 -9.46
CA VAL A 351 25.75 -13.58 -9.64
C VAL A 351 25.78 -12.22 -10.32
N GLU A 352 25.56 -12.23 -11.63
CA GLU A 352 25.22 -11.07 -12.44
C GLU A 352 24.12 -10.29 -11.69
N ARG A 353 24.47 -9.15 -11.08
CA ARG A 353 23.50 -8.30 -10.36
C ARG A 353 22.60 -7.61 -11.39
N LYS A 354 21.66 -8.37 -11.93
CA LYS A 354 20.62 -7.85 -12.81
C LYS A 354 19.82 -6.83 -12.00
N ILE A 355 19.78 -5.58 -12.45
CA ILE A 355 18.89 -4.58 -11.87
C ILE A 355 17.47 -5.10 -12.07
N GLU A 356 16.82 -5.54 -10.98
CA GLU A 356 15.42 -5.94 -11.04
C GLU A 356 14.57 -4.69 -11.23
N PHE A 357 14.11 -4.48 -12.45
CA PHE A 357 13.22 -3.39 -12.77
C PHE A 357 11.82 -3.69 -12.23
N LEU A 358 11.59 -3.37 -10.96
CA LEU A 358 10.28 -3.46 -10.31
C LEU A 358 9.42 -2.24 -10.68
N HIS A 359 9.02 -2.17 -11.94
CA HIS A 359 8.11 -1.18 -12.50
C HIS A 359 6.80 -1.84 -12.91
N GLY A 360 5.67 -1.16 -12.68
CA GLY A 360 4.41 -1.52 -13.30
C GLY A 360 3.74 -0.33 -13.97
N THR A 361 2.93 -0.63 -14.97
CA THR A 361 2.39 0.32 -15.95
C THR A 361 1.29 -0.39 -16.72
N THR A 362 0.31 0.36 -17.21
CA THR A 362 -0.62 -0.12 -18.22
C THR A 362 -0.69 0.88 -19.37
N THR A 363 -0.32 0.41 -20.55
CA THR A 363 -0.52 1.12 -21.81
C THR A 363 -1.37 0.27 -22.73
N LEU A 364 -2.24 0.89 -23.50
CA LEU A 364 -2.98 0.22 -24.57
C LEU A 364 -3.07 1.12 -25.79
N ALA A 365 -3.12 0.49 -26.96
CA ALA A 365 -3.42 1.14 -28.21
C ALA A 365 -4.21 0.20 -29.12
N PHE A 366 -5.20 0.73 -29.83
CA PHE A 366 -5.99 -0.06 -30.77
C PHE A 366 -6.45 0.78 -31.96
N LYS A 367 -6.59 0.10 -33.11
CA LYS A 367 -7.08 0.68 -34.35
C LYS A 367 -8.58 0.51 -34.48
N PHE A 368 -9.21 1.48 -35.12
CA PHE A 368 -10.61 1.46 -35.50
C PHE A 368 -10.80 2.30 -36.77
N GLN A 369 -12.03 2.40 -37.30
CA GLN A 369 -12.31 3.07 -38.57
C GLN A 369 -11.77 4.52 -38.64
N HIS A 370 -11.80 5.27 -37.53
CA HIS A 370 -11.38 6.66 -37.49
C HIS A 370 -9.96 6.88 -36.94
N GLY A 371 -9.13 5.83 -36.88
CA GLY A 371 -7.71 5.93 -36.55
C GLY A 371 -7.25 5.05 -35.41
N VAL A 372 -6.44 5.59 -34.51
CA VAL A 372 -5.87 4.85 -33.37
C VAL A 372 -6.16 5.58 -32.07
N ILE A 373 -6.68 4.86 -31.08
CA ILE A 373 -6.76 5.35 -29.70
C ILE A 373 -5.55 4.84 -28.93
N VAL A 374 -4.91 5.73 -28.18
CA VAL A 374 -3.83 5.40 -27.24
C VAL A 374 -4.27 5.82 -25.85
N ALA A 375 -4.30 4.89 -24.90
CA ALA A 375 -4.67 5.15 -23.51
C ALA A 375 -3.59 4.61 -22.57
N VAL A 376 -3.19 5.40 -21.57
CA VAL A 376 -2.15 5.01 -20.61
C VAL A 376 -2.47 5.49 -19.20
N ASP A 377 -1.97 4.78 -18.20
CA ASP A 377 -1.93 5.25 -16.81
C ASP A 377 -0.74 6.23 -16.58
N SER A 378 -0.62 6.80 -15.38
CA SER A 378 0.42 7.80 -15.06
C SER A 378 1.24 7.51 -13.81
N ARG A 379 1.12 6.33 -13.21
CA ARG A 379 1.86 5.93 -12.02
C ARG A 379 3.25 5.38 -12.35
N ALA A 380 4.29 5.79 -11.63
CA ALA A 380 5.61 5.19 -11.69
C ALA A 380 6.03 4.67 -10.32
N THR A 381 6.45 3.41 -10.28
CA THR A 381 6.83 2.69 -9.05
C THR A 381 8.30 2.32 -9.04
N ALA A 382 8.85 2.16 -7.84
CA ALA A 382 10.16 1.59 -7.56
C ALA A 382 9.95 0.47 -6.52
N GLY A 383 9.55 -0.72 -6.98
CA GLY A 383 9.03 -1.76 -6.09
C GLY A 383 7.65 -1.41 -5.57
N SER A 384 7.44 -1.53 -4.26
CA SER A 384 6.20 -1.13 -3.60
C SER A 384 6.06 0.39 -3.45
N TYR A 385 7.16 1.15 -3.59
CA TYR A 385 7.12 2.60 -3.46
C TYR A 385 6.61 3.28 -4.73
N ILE A 386 5.59 4.12 -4.60
CA ILE A 386 5.08 4.95 -5.68
C ILE A 386 5.90 6.25 -5.73
N ALA A 387 6.79 6.34 -6.71
CA ALA A 387 7.66 7.48 -6.92
C ALA A 387 6.88 8.71 -7.42
N SER A 388 6.01 8.51 -8.41
CA SER A 388 5.18 9.56 -9.01
C SER A 388 3.81 9.05 -9.45
N GLN A 389 2.80 9.90 -9.39
CA GLN A 389 1.43 9.62 -9.85
C GLN A 389 1.10 10.33 -11.18
N THR A 390 2.02 11.14 -11.73
CA THR A 390 1.73 12.07 -12.85
C THR A 390 2.74 11.94 -14.00
N VAL A 391 3.27 10.74 -14.23
CA VAL A 391 4.20 10.49 -15.34
C VAL A 391 3.44 10.46 -16.66
N LYS A 392 3.95 11.19 -17.66
CA LYS A 392 3.42 11.16 -19.03
C LYS A 392 4.00 9.97 -19.77
N LYS A 393 3.21 8.90 -19.90
CA LYS A 393 3.65 7.65 -20.55
C LYS A 393 3.35 7.58 -22.05
N VAL A 394 2.69 8.59 -22.60
CA VAL A 394 2.68 8.82 -24.06
C VAL A 394 3.80 9.80 -24.36
N ILE A 395 4.75 9.38 -25.18
CA ILE A 395 5.85 10.20 -25.66
C ILE A 395 5.46 10.75 -27.03
N GLU A 396 5.42 12.06 -27.13
CA GLU A 396 5.08 12.78 -28.35
C GLU A 396 6.31 12.84 -29.27
N ILE A 397 6.47 11.84 -30.13
CA ILE A 397 7.65 11.70 -31.01
C ILE A 397 7.68 12.82 -32.06
N ASN A 398 6.57 13.03 -32.75
CA ASN A 398 6.36 14.06 -33.77
C ASN A 398 4.86 14.45 -33.80
N PRO A 399 4.45 15.52 -34.50
CA PRO A 399 3.02 15.89 -34.63
C PRO A 399 2.11 14.82 -35.26
N TYR A 400 2.68 13.74 -35.81
CA TYR A 400 1.95 12.64 -36.47
C TYR A 400 2.36 11.24 -35.98
N LEU A 401 3.27 11.13 -35.00
CA LEU A 401 3.71 9.87 -34.39
C LEU A 401 3.68 9.96 -32.87
N LEU A 402 3.12 8.94 -32.23
CA LEU A 402 3.15 8.75 -30.79
C LEU A 402 3.89 7.46 -30.43
N GLY A 403 4.60 7.49 -29.30
CA GLY A 403 5.22 6.34 -28.67
C GLY A 403 4.66 6.13 -27.26
N THR A 404 4.80 4.91 -26.72
CA THR A 404 4.33 4.60 -25.36
C THR A 404 5.45 4.07 -24.47
N MET A 405 5.47 4.50 -23.23
CA MET A 405 6.46 4.08 -22.26
C MET A 405 5.96 2.86 -21.47
N ALA A 406 6.56 1.69 -21.70
CA ALA A 406 6.45 0.53 -20.82
C ALA A 406 7.81 -0.15 -20.67
N GLY A 407 8.19 -0.46 -19.43
CA GLY A 407 9.53 -0.92 -19.08
C GLY A 407 10.34 0.17 -18.37
N GLY A 408 11.64 0.23 -18.65
CA GLY A 408 12.54 1.28 -18.21
C GLY A 408 12.09 2.64 -18.74
N ALA A 409 11.68 3.54 -17.84
CA ALA A 409 11.20 4.87 -18.20
C ALA A 409 12.27 5.69 -18.95
N ALA A 410 13.53 5.57 -18.52
CA ALA A 410 14.67 6.23 -19.16
C ALA A 410 14.97 5.63 -20.55
N ASP A 411 14.91 4.30 -20.68
CA ASP A 411 15.17 3.59 -21.94
C ASP A 411 14.18 4.04 -23.02
N CYS A 412 12.87 3.99 -22.71
CA CYS A 412 11.82 4.41 -23.64
C CYS A 412 12.01 5.88 -24.04
N SER A 413 12.23 6.76 -23.04
CA SER A 413 12.40 8.20 -23.28
C SER A 413 13.60 8.50 -24.18
N PHE A 414 14.72 7.81 -23.98
CA PHE A 414 15.94 8.04 -24.73
C PHE A 414 15.81 7.55 -26.18
N TRP A 415 15.40 6.30 -26.36
CA TRP A 415 15.34 5.67 -27.69
C TRP A 415 14.26 6.28 -28.58
N GLU A 416 13.12 6.68 -28.02
CA GLU A 416 12.07 7.35 -28.80
C GLU A 416 12.44 8.80 -29.16
N ARG A 417 13.18 9.50 -28.29
CA ARG A 417 13.75 10.82 -28.63
C ARG A 417 14.80 10.70 -29.73
N LEU A 418 15.61 9.65 -29.72
CA LEU A 418 16.55 9.36 -30.80
C LEU A 418 15.83 9.03 -32.11
N LEU A 419 14.73 8.26 -32.03
CA LEU A 419 13.86 7.99 -33.17
C LEU A 419 13.28 9.28 -33.75
N ALA A 420 12.79 10.21 -32.92
CA ALA A 420 12.27 11.51 -33.36
C ALA A 420 13.33 12.27 -34.19
N ARG A 421 14.58 12.30 -33.72
CA ARG A 421 15.71 12.89 -34.45
C ARG A 421 15.91 12.23 -35.81
N GLN A 422 15.91 10.90 -35.88
CA GLN A 422 16.11 10.19 -37.14
C GLN A 422 14.96 10.40 -38.13
N CYS A 423 13.71 10.43 -37.63
CA CYS A 423 12.53 10.75 -38.43
C CYS A 423 12.62 12.16 -39.02
N ARG A 424 13.08 13.14 -38.22
CA ARG A 424 13.23 14.52 -38.69
C ARG A 424 14.31 14.66 -39.78
N ILE A 425 15.43 13.96 -39.64
CA ILE A 425 16.49 13.96 -40.66
C ILE A 425 15.99 13.34 -41.96
N TYR A 426 15.25 12.24 -41.88
CA TYR A 426 14.62 11.61 -43.04
C TYR A 426 13.69 12.59 -43.77
N GLU A 427 12.82 13.26 -43.02
CA GLU A 427 11.88 14.23 -43.57
C GLU A 427 12.58 15.38 -44.31
N LEU A 428 13.65 15.92 -43.74
CA LEU A 428 14.41 17.02 -44.36
C LEU A 428 15.16 16.59 -45.63
N ARG A 429 15.67 15.37 -45.68
CA ARG A 429 16.39 14.83 -46.86
C ARG A 429 15.46 14.48 -48.01
N ASN A 430 14.33 13.85 -47.68
CA ASN A 430 13.40 13.32 -48.67
C ASN A 430 12.26 14.28 -49.00
N LYS A 431 12.12 15.39 -48.25
CA LYS A 431 10.96 16.30 -48.29
C LYS A 431 9.62 15.58 -48.12
N GLU A 432 9.64 14.47 -47.39
CA GLU A 432 8.50 13.59 -47.20
C GLU A 432 8.54 12.96 -45.80
N ARG A 433 7.38 12.91 -45.13
CA ARG A 433 7.24 12.29 -43.81
C ARG A 433 7.52 10.78 -43.87
N ILE A 434 8.21 10.27 -42.86
CA ILE A 434 8.46 8.82 -42.71
C ILE A 434 7.15 8.06 -42.44
N SER A 435 7.02 6.84 -42.98
CA SER A 435 5.90 5.94 -42.64
C SER A 435 6.02 5.35 -41.24
N VAL A 436 4.89 4.97 -40.63
CA VAL A 436 4.88 4.33 -39.30
C VAL A 436 5.66 3.01 -39.34
N ALA A 437 5.54 2.27 -40.45
CA ALA A 437 6.26 1.03 -40.68
C ALA A 437 7.80 1.23 -40.70
N ALA A 438 8.28 2.28 -41.36
CA ALA A 438 9.71 2.58 -41.41
C ALA A 438 10.24 3.09 -40.08
N ALA A 439 9.50 3.98 -39.39
CA ALA A 439 9.88 4.48 -38.06
C ALA A 439 10.01 3.35 -37.03
N SER A 440 9.03 2.45 -36.95
CA SER A 440 9.08 1.28 -36.06
C SER A 440 10.25 0.34 -36.40
N LYS A 441 10.61 0.18 -37.68
CA LYS A 441 11.76 -0.65 -38.07
C LYS A 441 13.10 -0.01 -37.68
N LEU A 442 13.23 1.31 -37.81
CA LEU A 442 14.42 2.04 -37.36
C LEU A 442 14.63 1.87 -35.86
N LEU A 443 13.55 1.99 -35.08
CA LEU A 443 13.60 1.79 -33.63
C LEU A 443 14.07 0.38 -33.27
N ALA A 444 13.45 -0.64 -33.85
CA ALA A 444 13.83 -2.04 -33.62
C ALA A 444 15.31 -2.29 -33.95
N ASN A 445 15.81 -1.73 -35.07
CA ASN A 445 17.21 -1.88 -35.45
C ASN A 445 18.18 -1.18 -34.48
N MET A 446 17.82 -0.01 -33.94
CA MET A 446 18.66 0.69 -32.95
C MET A 446 18.75 -0.08 -31.64
N VAL A 447 17.61 -0.56 -31.13
CA VAL A 447 17.52 -1.30 -29.87
C VAL A 447 18.21 -2.66 -29.98
N TYR A 448 18.10 -3.34 -31.13
CA TYR A 448 18.74 -4.64 -31.36
C TYR A 448 20.27 -4.63 -31.21
N GLN A 449 20.92 -3.48 -31.45
CA GLN A 449 22.37 -3.34 -31.28
C GLN A 449 22.82 -3.53 -29.82
N TYR A 450 21.90 -3.34 -28.87
CA TYR A 450 22.13 -3.45 -27.43
C TYR A 450 21.44 -4.69 -26.83
N LYS A 451 21.06 -5.66 -27.67
CA LYS A 451 20.44 -6.90 -27.24
C LYS A 451 21.32 -7.63 -26.21
N GLY A 452 20.69 -8.07 -25.11
CA GLY A 452 21.39 -8.74 -24.01
C GLY A 452 22.14 -7.82 -23.05
N MET A 453 22.13 -6.50 -23.25
CA MET A 453 22.81 -5.53 -22.37
C MET A 453 21.91 -4.95 -21.26
N GLY A 454 20.75 -5.58 -21.00
CA GLY A 454 19.86 -5.19 -19.90
C GLY A 454 18.91 -4.02 -20.18
N LEU A 455 18.59 -3.73 -21.45
CA LEU A 455 17.52 -2.79 -21.79
C LEU A 455 16.14 -3.35 -21.43
N SER A 456 15.25 -2.50 -20.89
CA SER A 456 13.85 -2.85 -20.62
C SER A 456 12.94 -1.89 -21.39
N MET A 457 12.43 -2.33 -22.53
CA MET A 457 11.60 -1.48 -23.40
C MET A 457 10.55 -2.32 -24.10
N GLY A 458 9.29 -1.89 -24.00
CA GLY A 458 8.17 -2.45 -24.75
C GLY A 458 7.25 -1.31 -25.20
N THR A 459 7.59 -0.65 -26.30
CA THR A 459 6.85 0.52 -26.78
C THR A 459 5.93 0.19 -27.94
N MET A 460 4.84 0.94 -28.06
CA MET A 460 3.97 0.94 -29.20
C MET A 460 4.20 2.21 -30.00
N VAL A 461 4.49 2.06 -31.30
CA VAL A 461 4.61 3.17 -32.25
C VAL A 461 3.30 3.30 -33.01
N CYS A 462 2.62 4.42 -32.77
CA CYS A 462 1.30 4.73 -33.31
C CYS A 462 1.39 5.93 -34.26
N GLY A 463 0.66 5.89 -35.37
CA GLY A 463 0.61 7.01 -36.32
C GLY A 463 -0.37 6.78 -37.46
N TRP A 464 -0.48 7.78 -38.33
CA TRP A 464 -1.22 7.65 -39.58
C TRP A 464 -0.26 7.83 -40.76
N ASP A 465 -0.21 6.85 -41.67
CA ASP A 465 0.58 6.93 -42.90
C ASP A 465 -0.29 6.84 -44.17
N LYS A 466 0.37 6.78 -45.34
CA LYS A 466 -0.31 6.71 -46.64
C LYS A 466 -1.22 5.48 -46.80
N ARG A 467 -1.01 4.43 -46.01
CA ARG A 467 -1.81 3.18 -46.01
C ARG A 467 -2.91 3.22 -44.95
N GLY A 468 -3.01 4.30 -44.17
CA GLY A 468 -3.99 4.47 -43.11
C GLY A 468 -3.38 4.36 -41.70
N PRO A 469 -4.15 3.94 -40.69
CA PRO A 469 -3.68 3.85 -39.31
C PRO A 469 -2.63 2.74 -39.13
N GLY A 470 -1.47 3.13 -38.61
CA GLY A 470 -0.35 2.24 -38.29
C GLY A 470 -0.19 2.05 -36.78
N LEU A 471 -0.05 0.79 -36.36
CA LEU A 471 0.23 0.39 -34.99
C LEU A 471 1.24 -0.75 -35.00
N TYR A 472 2.35 -0.54 -34.32
CA TYR A 472 3.43 -1.52 -34.20
C TYR A 472 3.89 -1.61 -32.75
N TYR A 473 4.17 -2.83 -32.29
CA TYR A 473 4.84 -3.08 -31.03
C TYR A 473 6.33 -3.39 -31.28
N VAL A 474 7.21 -2.78 -30.48
CA VAL A 474 8.66 -2.97 -30.52
C VAL A 474 9.17 -3.27 -29.11
N ASP A 475 9.90 -4.38 -28.95
CA ASP A 475 10.49 -4.77 -27.66
C ASP A 475 12.02 -4.58 -27.61
N SER A 476 12.58 -4.78 -26.41
CA SER A 476 14.02 -4.67 -26.12
C SER A 476 14.87 -5.72 -26.82
N GLU A 477 14.26 -6.80 -27.31
CA GLU A 477 14.93 -7.86 -28.06
C GLU A 477 14.99 -7.56 -29.56
N GLY A 478 14.43 -6.42 -29.98
CA GLY A 478 14.33 -5.99 -31.37
C GLY A 478 13.20 -6.68 -32.14
N ASN A 479 12.29 -7.39 -31.47
CA ASN A 479 11.10 -7.91 -32.12
C ASN A 479 10.19 -6.75 -32.52
N ARG A 480 9.54 -6.92 -33.67
CA ARG A 480 8.63 -5.93 -34.22
C ARG A 480 7.44 -6.62 -34.85
N VAL A 481 6.26 -6.34 -34.32
CA VAL A 481 5.00 -6.91 -34.79
C VAL A 481 3.99 -5.82 -35.10
N CYS A 482 3.15 -6.05 -36.11
CA CYS A 482 1.99 -5.22 -36.38
C CYS A 482 0.73 -5.92 -35.89
N GLY A 483 -0.25 -5.15 -35.47
CA GLY A 483 -1.53 -5.66 -35.00
C GLY A 483 -2.54 -4.53 -34.87
N ASP A 484 -3.78 -4.88 -34.54
CA ASP A 484 -4.87 -3.93 -34.42
C ASP A 484 -5.20 -3.57 -32.96
N LEU A 485 -4.69 -4.35 -32.01
CA LEU A 485 -4.78 -4.11 -30.58
C LEU A 485 -3.48 -4.56 -29.91
N PHE A 486 -2.93 -3.72 -29.05
CA PHE A 486 -1.89 -4.10 -28.10
C PHE A 486 -2.17 -3.46 -26.75
N ALA A 487 -1.97 -4.25 -25.69
CA ALA A 487 -1.83 -3.75 -24.33
C ALA A 487 -0.50 -4.24 -23.77
N VAL A 488 0.27 -3.33 -23.17
CA VAL A 488 1.64 -3.57 -22.70
C VAL A 488 1.82 -3.02 -21.28
N GLY A 489 2.49 -3.80 -20.45
CA GLY A 489 2.80 -3.49 -19.04
C GLY A 489 2.19 -4.49 -18.06
N SER A 490 2.36 -4.26 -16.76
CA SER A 490 1.90 -5.15 -15.68
C SER A 490 0.39 -5.35 -15.66
N GLY A 491 -0.40 -4.32 -15.96
CA GLY A 491 -1.87 -4.40 -16.00
C GLY A 491 -2.44 -4.71 -17.38
N SER A 492 -1.60 -5.03 -18.37
CA SER A 492 -2.02 -5.33 -19.76
C SER A 492 -3.08 -6.43 -19.84
N MET A 493 -2.94 -7.51 -19.08
CA MET A 493 -3.89 -8.63 -19.06
C MET A 493 -5.29 -8.20 -18.62
N TYR A 494 -5.39 -7.26 -17.68
CA TYR A 494 -6.68 -6.73 -17.23
C TYR A 494 -7.31 -5.82 -18.30
N ALA A 495 -6.48 -5.07 -19.03
CA ALA A 495 -6.94 -4.24 -20.14
C ALA A 495 -7.47 -5.11 -21.30
N TYR A 496 -6.77 -6.20 -21.68
CA TYR A 496 -7.25 -7.12 -22.72
C TYR A 496 -8.65 -7.66 -22.43
N GLY A 497 -8.93 -8.08 -21.19
CA GLY A 497 -10.26 -8.60 -20.84
C GLY A 497 -11.41 -7.61 -21.08
N VAL A 498 -11.16 -6.31 -20.92
CA VAL A 498 -12.16 -5.27 -21.24
C VAL A 498 -12.20 -4.99 -22.74
N MET A 499 -11.03 -4.85 -23.37
CA MET A 499 -10.91 -4.56 -24.79
C MET A 499 -11.56 -5.62 -25.67
N ASP A 500 -11.30 -6.90 -25.39
CA ASP A 500 -11.81 -8.03 -26.18
C ASP A 500 -13.34 -8.13 -26.13
N SER A 501 -13.97 -7.60 -25.07
CA SER A 501 -15.43 -7.58 -24.94
C SER A 501 -16.11 -6.45 -25.73
N GLY A 502 -15.40 -5.36 -26.00
CA GLY A 502 -15.98 -4.12 -26.53
C GLY A 502 -15.45 -3.66 -27.87
N LEU A 503 -14.30 -4.19 -28.33
CA LEU A 503 -13.65 -3.72 -29.54
C LEU A 503 -14.40 -4.17 -30.80
N ARG A 504 -14.81 -3.19 -31.61
CA ARG A 504 -15.34 -3.38 -32.96
C ARG A 504 -14.68 -2.40 -33.92
N HIS A 505 -14.62 -2.76 -35.21
CA HIS A 505 -14.01 -1.89 -36.21
C HIS A 505 -14.85 -0.62 -36.49
N ASP A 506 -16.17 -0.72 -36.34
CA ASP A 506 -17.19 0.30 -36.64
C ASP A 506 -17.57 1.19 -35.44
N LEU A 507 -16.65 1.35 -34.48
CA LEU A 507 -16.85 2.22 -33.34
C LEU A 507 -16.82 3.70 -33.74
N THR A 508 -17.71 4.49 -33.14
CA THR A 508 -17.59 5.95 -33.15
C THR A 508 -16.37 6.41 -32.33
N VAL A 509 -15.91 7.65 -32.55
CA VAL A 509 -14.74 8.19 -31.83
C VAL A 509 -14.99 8.24 -30.32
N GLU A 510 -16.19 8.64 -29.92
CA GLU A 510 -16.60 8.74 -28.52
C GLU A 510 -16.67 7.37 -27.85
N GLU A 511 -17.26 6.36 -28.52
CA GLU A 511 -17.30 4.98 -28.02
C GLU A 511 -15.90 4.37 -27.89
N ALA A 512 -15.03 4.61 -28.88
CA ALA A 512 -13.64 4.15 -28.83
C ALA A 512 -12.87 4.81 -27.67
N CYS A 513 -13.05 6.12 -27.48
CA CYS A 513 -12.45 6.84 -26.36
C CYS A 513 -12.91 6.28 -25.01
N GLU A 514 -14.21 5.99 -24.88
CA GLU A 514 -14.79 5.42 -23.67
C GLU A 514 -14.34 3.98 -23.41
N LEU A 515 -14.18 3.17 -24.45
CA LEU A 515 -13.62 1.83 -24.33
C LEU A 515 -12.18 1.87 -23.80
N GLY A 516 -11.33 2.73 -24.37
CA GLY A 516 -9.95 2.91 -23.92
C GLY A 516 -9.85 3.43 -22.48
N ARG A 517 -10.68 4.42 -22.12
CA ARG A 517 -10.79 4.97 -20.75
C ARG A 517 -11.18 3.89 -19.75
N ARG A 518 -12.25 3.13 -20.04
CA ARG A 518 -12.75 2.07 -19.16
C ARG A 518 -11.74 0.93 -19.01
N ALA A 519 -11.03 0.56 -20.08
CA ALA A 519 -10.03 -0.49 -20.04
C ALA A 519 -8.84 -0.12 -19.12
N ILE A 520 -8.31 1.11 -19.21
CA ILE A 520 -7.27 1.56 -18.28
C ILE A 520 -7.82 1.66 -16.85
N TYR A 521 -9.03 2.19 -16.65
CA TYR A 521 -9.64 2.24 -15.33
C TYR A 521 -9.71 0.86 -14.67
N GLN A 522 -10.21 -0.16 -15.37
CA GLN A 522 -10.29 -1.53 -14.82
C GLN A 522 -8.91 -2.14 -14.55
N ALA A 523 -7.93 -1.87 -15.42
CA ALA A 523 -6.55 -2.26 -15.16
C ALA A 523 -5.99 -1.61 -13.89
N THR A 524 -6.20 -0.31 -13.68
CA THR A 524 -5.76 0.40 -12.46
C THR A 524 -6.48 -0.07 -11.19
N TYR A 525 -7.68 -0.63 -11.32
CA TYR A 525 -8.43 -1.19 -10.21
C TYR A 525 -7.89 -2.56 -9.76
N ARG A 526 -7.34 -3.34 -10.69
CA ARG A 526 -6.83 -4.70 -10.45
C ARG A 526 -5.31 -4.79 -10.33
N ASP A 527 -4.56 -3.92 -10.98
CA ASP A 527 -3.09 -3.86 -10.89
C ASP A 527 -2.65 -2.85 -9.83
N ALA A 528 -1.88 -3.30 -8.84
CA ALA A 528 -1.35 -2.48 -7.75
C ALA A 528 -0.39 -1.39 -8.25
N TYR A 529 0.33 -1.66 -9.33
CA TYR A 529 1.36 -0.77 -9.87
C TYR A 529 0.84 0.25 -10.88
N SER A 530 -0.38 0.06 -11.37
CA SER A 530 -1.04 0.99 -12.29
C SER A 530 -1.94 1.97 -11.53
N GLY A 531 -1.99 3.23 -11.95
CA GLY A 531 -2.85 4.23 -11.31
C GLY A 531 -2.56 5.67 -11.69
N GLY A 532 -3.05 6.60 -10.87
CA GLY A 532 -2.93 8.03 -11.11
C GLY A 532 -4.05 8.53 -12.02
N GLN A 533 -3.70 8.91 -13.23
CA GLN A 533 -4.57 9.53 -14.22
C GLN A 533 -4.57 8.70 -15.51
N VAL A 534 -5.70 8.72 -16.21
CA VAL A 534 -5.87 8.13 -17.53
C VAL A 534 -5.64 9.21 -18.57
N ASN A 535 -4.57 9.06 -19.35
CA ASN A 535 -4.27 9.95 -20.47
C ASN A 535 -4.74 9.30 -21.76
N LEU A 536 -5.55 10.02 -22.53
CA LEU A 536 -6.16 9.52 -23.76
C LEU A 536 -5.77 10.39 -24.95
N TYR A 537 -5.29 9.75 -26.01
CA TYR A 537 -4.88 10.38 -27.26
C TYR A 537 -5.59 9.72 -28.43
N HIS A 538 -5.96 10.51 -29.43
CA HIS A 538 -6.55 10.06 -30.68
C HIS A 538 -5.63 10.43 -31.84
N VAL A 539 -5.19 9.43 -32.60
CA VAL A 539 -4.41 9.58 -33.82
C VAL A 539 -5.35 9.48 -35.02
N HIS A 540 -5.40 10.54 -35.82
CA HIS A 540 -6.21 10.67 -37.04
C HIS A 540 -5.34 11.03 -38.25
N SER A 541 -5.95 11.25 -39.41
CA SER A 541 -5.25 11.48 -40.68
C SER A 541 -4.35 12.72 -40.73
N GLU A 542 -4.67 13.75 -39.93
CA GLU A 542 -3.93 15.02 -39.90
C GLU A 542 -2.79 15.01 -38.86
N GLY A 543 -2.86 14.13 -37.86
CA GLY A 543 -1.93 14.09 -36.74
C GLY A 543 -2.52 13.39 -35.52
N TRP A 544 -2.19 13.87 -34.33
CA TRP A 544 -2.80 13.39 -33.09
C TRP A 544 -3.34 14.55 -32.25
N THR A 545 -4.38 14.26 -31.47
CA THR A 545 -4.94 15.17 -30.48
C THR A 545 -5.00 14.49 -29.13
N ARG A 546 -4.75 15.27 -28.07
CA ARG A 546 -4.95 14.81 -26.70
C ARG A 546 -6.42 15.00 -26.35
N VAL A 547 -7.13 13.90 -26.15
CA VAL A 547 -8.58 13.90 -25.90
C VAL A 547 -8.87 14.29 -24.47
N SER A 548 -8.27 13.59 -23.50
CA SER A 548 -8.52 13.87 -22.08
C SER A 548 -7.38 13.40 -21.16
N GLN A 549 -7.41 13.93 -19.95
CA GLN A 549 -6.54 13.56 -18.84
C GLN A 549 -7.40 13.55 -17.57
N GLU A 550 -7.86 12.36 -17.17
CA GLU A 550 -8.88 12.19 -16.14
C GLU A 550 -8.32 11.40 -14.95
N ASP A 551 -8.70 11.80 -13.74
CA ASP A 551 -8.27 11.11 -12.51
C ASP A 551 -9.03 9.80 -12.32
N VAL A 552 -8.32 8.71 -12.01
CA VAL A 552 -8.92 7.40 -11.76
C VAL A 552 -9.96 7.45 -10.64
N LEU A 553 -9.79 8.30 -9.63
CA LEU A 553 -10.77 8.44 -8.55
C LEU A 553 -12.08 9.09 -9.04
N VAL A 554 -11.99 10.05 -9.96
CA VAL A 554 -13.18 10.64 -10.60
C VAL A 554 -13.91 9.60 -11.42
N LEU A 555 -13.17 8.82 -12.22
CA LEU A 555 -13.70 7.70 -13.00
C LEU A 555 -14.35 6.64 -12.11
N HIS A 556 -13.76 6.33 -10.96
CA HIS A 556 -14.32 5.37 -10.02
C HIS A 556 -15.73 5.73 -9.60
N HIS A 557 -15.98 7.00 -9.28
CA HIS A 557 -17.32 7.45 -8.91
C HIS A 557 -18.28 7.43 -10.10
N GLN A 558 -17.84 7.90 -11.26
CA GLN A 558 -18.67 7.89 -12.47
C GLN A 558 -19.13 6.47 -12.84
N TYR A 559 -18.23 5.48 -12.77
CA TYR A 559 -18.57 4.10 -13.10
C TYR A 559 -19.30 3.36 -11.98
N LYS A 560 -19.10 3.76 -10.72
CA LYS A 560 -19.85 3.20 -9.60
C LYS A 560 -21.33 3.59 -9.65
N ASP A 561 -21.65 4.79 -10.13
CA ASP A 561 -23.04 5.25 -10.26
C ASP A 561 -23.77 4.61 -11.46
N GLN A 562 -23.02 4.02 -12.41
CA GLN A 562 -23.55 3.34 -13.61
C GLN A 562 -23.75 1.83 -13.41
N ALA A 563 -23.18 1.25 -12.35
CA ALA A 563 -23.22 -0.18 -12.02
C ALA A 563 -24.31 -0.46 -10.98
#